data_AF-A0A9D2TJ80-F1
#
_entry.id   AF-A0A9D2TJ80-F1
#
_cell.length_a   1.000
_cell.length_b   1.000
_cell.length_c   1.000
_cell.angle_alpha   90.00
_cell.angle_beta   90.00
_cell.angle_gamma   90.00
#
_symmetry.space_group_name_H-M   'P 1'
#
loop_
_entity.id
_entity.type
_entity.pdbx_description
1 polymer ?
#
loop_
_entity_poly.entity_id
_entity_poly.type
_entity_poly.pdbx_seq_one_letter_code
_entity_poly.pdbx_strand_id
1 'polypeptide(L)'
;MSAVSTPSARFPDRYGSDVLSSGPPAHHRRRPVAREVPAQRDLVVEEASTGFTGAVTRVEKTAGELIVELDDGRGRRRTFPLGPGFMIDGKPVVLTRPQAAQQAPVRKRSASGSVYVEGAKARTARASRIWVEGTHDAELVQKVWGHDLRIEGIVVEQLEGADNLAERVAEFGPSPGRRLGILVDHLVKGSKESRIAAEVMALPGARGNVTVLGHPYVDVWQAVKPARVGLREWPHIPKGTDIKVGTLAALGWPHQDKADIGLGWKRILSTVRSYADVEPTLSGRIEELIDFVTVEQG
;
A
#
# COMPACT_ATOMS: atom_id res chain seq x y z
N MET A 1 93.64 -8.37 -63.99
CA MET A 1 92.18 -8.34 -63.76
C MET A 1 91.95 -8.14 -62.27
N SER A 2 91.75 -6.90 -61.85
CA SER A 2 91.55 -6.53 -60.45
C SER A 2 90.06 -6.30 -60.23
N ALA A 3 89.42 -7.10 -59.38
CA ALA A 3 88.02 -6.93 -59.01
C ALA A 3 87.93 -6.11 -57.73
N VAL A 4 87.24 -4.99 -57.85
CA VAL A 4 87.04 -3.95 -56.84
C VAL A 4 86.00 -4.42 -55.80
N SER A 5 86.36 -4.25 -54.52
CA SER A 5 85.44 -4.37 -53.40
C SER A 5 84.59 -3.11 -53.29
N THR A 6 83.27 -3.25 -53.15
CA THR A 6 82.36 -2.13 -52.88
C THR A 6 81.53 -2.46 -51.64
N PRO A 7 81.54 -1.62 -50.58
CA PRO A 7 80.71 -1.86 -49.40
C PRO A 7 79.29 -1.36 -49.65
N SER A 8 78.30 -2.25 -49.48
CA SER A 8 76.88 -1.85 -49.46
C SER A 8 76.57 -1.20 -48.10
N ALA A 9 76.33 0.11 -48.12
CA ALA A 9 75.86 0.87 -46.97
C ALA A 9 74.42 0.46 -46.65
N ARG A 10 74.17 -0.05 -45.44
CA ARG A 10 72.82 -0.24 -44.90
C ARG A 10 72.20 1.13 -44.62
N PHE A 11 71.28 1.56 -45.47
CA PHE A 11 70.34 2.62 -45.11
C PHE A 11 69.34 2.07 -44.07
N PRO A 12 69.08 2.77 -42.95
CA PRO A 12 68.02 2.36 -42.03
C PRO A 12 66.68 2.58 -42.73
N ASP A 13 66.01 1.49 -43.05
CA ASP A 13 64.63 1.52 -43.54
C ASP A 13 63.72 2.10 -42.46
N ARG A 14 63.34 3.38 -42.63
CA ARG A 14 62.43 4.09 -41.71
C ARG A 14 60.97 3.71 -41.92
N TYR A 15 60.65 2.86 -42.89
CA TYR A 15 59.29 2.43 -43.19
C TYR A 15 59.27 0.90 -43.24
N GLY A 16 59.10 0.29 -42.07
CA GLY A 16 59.06 -1.16 -41.90
C GLY A 16 58.18 -1.87 -42.93
N SER A 17 58.63 -3.08 -43.29
CA SER A 17 58.22 -3.86 -44.47
C SER A 17 56.79 -4.44 -44.45
N ASP A 18 55.83 -3.78 -43.82
CA ASP A 18 54.44 -4.22 -43.86
C ASP A 18 53.45 -3.05 -43.77
N VAL A 19 53.18 -2.47 -44.93
CA VAL A 19 52.24 -1.34 -45.13
C VAL A 19 50.77 -1.76 -44.91
N LEU A 20 50.49 -3.06 -44.71
CA LEU A 20 49.15 -3.61 -44.47
C LEU A 20 48.89 -4.01 -43.01
N SER A 21 49.90 -3.94 -42.14
CA SER A 21 49.79 -4.25 -40.70
C SER A 21 49.20 -3.12 -39.85
N SER A 22 48.99 -1.92 -40.43
CA SER A 22 48.34 -0.82 -39.72
C SER A 22 46.82 -0.97 -39.77
N GLY A 23 46.19 -1.04 -38.58
CA GLY A 23 44.74 -1.08 -38.44
C GLY A 23 44.04 0.07 -39.18
N PRO A 24 42.73 -0.06 -39.49
CA PRO A 24 42.04 0.83 -40.43
C PRO A 24 42.20 2.31 -40.07
N PRO A 25 42.40 3.21 -41.07
CA PRO A 25 42.63 4.62 -40.84
C PRO A 25 41.49 5.25 -40.04
N ALA A 26 41.82 6.27 -39.23
CA ALA A 26 40.93 6.91 -38.24
C ALA A 26 39.59 7.45 -38.80
N HIS A 27 39.43 7.47 -40.12
CA HIS A 27 38.20 7.86 -40.83
C HIS A 27 37.08 6.81 -40.79
N HIS A 28 37.35 5.57 -40.35
CA HIS A 28 36.34 4.51 -40.18
C HIS A 28 35.94 4.22 -38.72
N ARG A 29 36.25 5.10 -37.77
CA ARG A 29 35.63 5.00 -36.43
C ARG A 29 34.14 5.28 -36.56
N ARG A 30 33.32 4.28 -36.20
CA ARG A 30 31.86 4.44 -36.05
C ARG A 30 31.59 5.73 -35.26
N ARG A 31 30.94 6.70 -35.88
CA ARG A 31 30.60 7.98 -35.24
C ARG A 31 29.85 7.67 -33.93
N PRO A 32 30.23 8.25 -32.78
CA PRO A 32 29.52 7.99 -31.53
C PRO A 32 28.03 8.27 -31.75
N VAL A 33 27.20 7.25 -31.54
CA VAL A 33 25.75 7.41 -31.63
C VAL A 33 25.36 8.29 -30.45
N ALA A 34 24.82 9.46 -30.74
CA ALA A 34 24.35 10.36 -29.71
C ALA A 34 23.23 9.68 -28.93
N ARG A 35 23.36 9.58 -27.60
CA ARG A 35 22.30 9.02 -26.77
C ARG A 35 21.20 10.06 -26.61
N GLU A 36 19.95 9.62 -26.61
CA GLU A 36 18.83 10.47 -26.22
C GLU A 36 18.86 10.70 -24.71
N VAL A 37 18.71 11.96 -24.29
CA VAL A 37 18.69 12.37 -22.88
C VAL A 37 17.51 13.31 -22.65
N PRO A 38 16.57 12.99 -21.75
CA PRO A 38 15.51 13.92 -21.40
C PRO A 38 16.09 15.22 -20.82
N ALA A 39 15.65 16.37 -21.32
CA ALA A 39 16.05 17.69 -20.81
C ALA A 39 15.40 17.96 -19.44
N GLN A 40 15.91 17.29 -18.41
CA GLN A 40 15.50 17.44 -17.02
C GLN A 40 16.06 18.72 -16.43
N ARG A 41 15.32 19.34 -15.52
CA ARG A 41 15.81 20.50 -14.78
C ARG A 41 17.13 20.16 -14.06
N ASP A 42 18.04 21.12 -14.04
CA ASP A 42 19.39 21.04 -13.45
C ASP A 42 20.35 20.10 -14.18
N LEU A 43 19.94 19.49 -15.30
CA LEU A 43 20.85 18.76 -16.19
C LEU A 43 21.83 19.75 -16.83
N VAL A 44 23.13 19.55 -16.60
CA VAL A 44 24.17 20.39 -17.21
C VAL A 44 24.56 19.82 -18.58
N VAL A 45 24.47 20.66 -19.59
CA VAL A 45 24.83 20.35 -20.98
C VAL A 45 25.67 21.46 -21.57
N GLU A 46 26.48 21.11 -22.57
CA GLU A 46 27.17 22.06 -23.43
C GLU A 46 26.51 22.07 -24.81
N GLU A 47 26.16 23.25 -25.33
CA GLU A 47 25.70 23.38 -26.71
C GLU A 47 26.92 23.45 -27.65
N ALA A 48 26.99 22.52 -28.61
CA ALA A 48 28.20 22.21 -29.35
C ALA A 48 28.63 23.26 -30.37
N SER A 49 27.71 24.10 -30.88
CA SER A 49 28.06 25.14 -31.86
C SER A 49 28.60 26.40 -31.21
N THR A 50 28.15 26.73 -30.01
CA THR A 50 28.51 27.96 -29.29
C THR A 50 29.42 27.73 -28.09
N GLY A 51 29.61 26.47 -27.67
CA GLY A 51 30.38 26.11 -26.47
C GLY A 51 29.73 26.58 -25.17
N PHE A 52 28.43 26.87 -25.19
CA PHE A 52 27.72 27.38 -24.02
C PHE A 52 27.35 26.23 -23.09
N THR A 53 27.98 26.18 -21.92
CA THR A 53 27.67 25.22 -20.86
C THR A 53 26.68 25.82 -19.86
N GLY A 54 25.59 25.11 -19.58
CA GLY A 54 24.61 25.55 -18.58
C GLY A 54 23.68 24.43 -18.12
N ALA A 55 23.04 24.66 -16.98
CA ALA A 55 22.02 23.81 -16.41
C ALA A 55 20.66 24.10 -17.06
N VAL A 56 19.93 23.06 -17.45
CA VAL A 56 18.55 23.19 -17.96
C VAL A 56 17.66 23.79 -16.88
N THR A 57 17.09 24.94 -17.14
CA THR A 57 16.13 25.58 -16.22
C THR A 57 14.70 25.25 -16.60
N ARG A 58 14.40 25.20 -17.90
CA ARG A 58 13.06 24.96 -18.44
C ARG A 58 13.12 24.46 -19.90
N VAL A 59 12.08 23.72 -20.27
CA VAL A 59 11.75 23.42 -21.68
C VAL A 59 10.39 24.02 -21.99
N GLU A 60 10.28 24.76 -23.08
CA GLU A 60 9.03 25.43 -23.49
C GLU A 60 8.78 25.30 -24.98
N LYS A 61 7.52 25.50 -25.38
CA LYS A 61 7.10 25.47 -26.78
C LYS A 61 6.89 26.89 -27.28
N THR A 62 7.67 27.31 -28.27
CA THR A 62 7.64 28.66 -28.84
C THR A 62 7.51 28.53 -30.36
N ALA A 63 6.51 29.22 -30.94
CA ALA A 63 6.25 29.22 -32.39
C ALA A 63 6.17 27.82 -33.07
N GLY A 64 5.73 26.80 -32.33
CA GLY A 64 5.61 25.42 -32.84
C GLY A 64 6.82 24.54 -32.55
N GLU A 65 7.96 25.11 -32.19
CA GLU A 65 9.21 24.41 -31.85
C GLU A 65 9.38 24.27 -30.35
N LEU A 66 10.17 23.29 -29.91
CA LEU A 66 10.56 23.14 -28.52
C LEU A 66 11.94 23.73 -28.32
N ILE A 67 12.07 24.55 -27.30
CA ILE A 67 13.33 25.16 -26.89
C ILE A 67 13.67 24.77 -25.45
N VAL A 68 14.95 24.67 -25.16
CA VAL A 68 15.51 24.45 -23.83
C VAL A 68 16.26 25.70 -23.39
N GLU A 69 15.97 26.20 -22.20
CA GLU A 69 16.70 27.30 -21.57
C GLU A 69 17.82 26.72 -20.69
N LEU A 70 19.03 27.26 -20.86
CA LEU A 70 20.23 26.91 -20.10
C LEU A 70 20.72 28.13 -19.30
N ASP A 71 21.06 27.93 -18.03
CA ASP A 71 21.68 28.92 -17.15
C ASP A 71 23.13 28.53 -16.83
N ASP A 72 24.09 29.43 -17.03
CA ASP A 72 25.52 29.16 -16.84
C ASP A 72 25.99 29.20 -15.37
N GLY A 73 25.07 29.38 -14.42
CA GLY A 73 25.37 29.52 -12.99
C GLY A 73 25.95 30.89 -12.60
N ARG A 74 26.20 31.77 -13.58
CA ARG A 74 26.61 33.18 -13.40
C ARG A 74 25.47 34.14 -13.76
N GLY A 75 24.26 33.61 -13.94
CA GLY A 75 23.04 34.36 -14.23
C GLY A 75 22.85 34.70 -15.71
N ARG A 76 23.68 34.17 -16.63
CA ARG A 76 23.43 34.30 -18.07
C ARG A 76 22.56 33.13 -18.53
N ARG A 77 21.45 33.46 -19.17
CA ARG A 77 20.51 32.47 -19.73
C ARG A 77 20.46 32.55 -21.24
N ARG A 78 20.42 31.39 -21.88
CA ARG A 78 20.28 31.25 -23.34
C ARG A 78 19.35 30.12 -23.68
N THR A 79 18.57 30.31 -24.75
CA THR A 79 17.64 29.31 -25.26
C THR A 79 18.18 28.66 -26.53
N PHE A 80 18.00 27.36 -26.66
CA PHE A 80 18.44 26.57 -27.81
C PHE A 80 17.31 25.64 -28.27
N PRO A 81 17.25 25.27 -29.56
CA PRO A 81 16.30 24.25 -30.02
C PRO A 81 16.54 22.92 -29.28
N LEU A 82 15.45 22.30 -28.83
CA LEU A 82 15.48 20.97 -28.24
C LEU A 82 15.74 19.93 -29.34
N GLY A 83 16.74 19.06 -29.15
CA GLY A 83 17.10 18.04 -30.13
C GLY A 83 18.60 17.74 -30.13
N PRO A 84 19.19 17.37 -31.27
CA PRO A 84 20.64 17.15 -31.37
C PRO A 84 21.43 18.45 -31.22
N GLY A 85 22.73 18.35 -30.92
CA GLY A 85 23.64 19.51 -30.83
C GLY A 85 24.15 19.81 -29.42
N PHE A 86 23.90 18.93 -28.47
CA PHE A 86 24.38 19.07 -27.09
C PHE A 86 25.43 18.03 -26.75
N MET A 87 26.21 18.30 -25.72
CA MET A 87 27.22 17.40 -25.18
C MET A 87 27.08 17.29 -23.66
N ILE A 88 27.36 16.09 -23.14
CA ILE A 88 27.54 15.80 -21.72
C ILE A 88 28.90 15.12 -21.57
N ASP A 89 29.78 15.66 -20.73
CA ASP A 89 31.15 15.16 -20.52
C ASP A 89 31.92 14.97 -21.84
N GLY A 90 31.75 15.93 -22.78
CA GLY A 90 32.38 15.90 -24.11
C GLY A 90 31.81 14.87 -25.08
N LYS A 91 30.71 14.18 -24.74
CA LYS A 91 30.04 13.19 -25.59
C LYS A 91 28.74 13.75 -26.17
N PRO A 92 28.46 13.56 -27.47
CA PRO A 92 27.25 14.09 -28.09
C PRO A 92 25.99 13.43 -27.54
N VAL A 93 24.96 14.23 -27.30
CA VAL A 93 23.62 13.80 -26.87
C VAL A 93 22.53 14.48 -27.69
N VAL A 94 21.36 13.85 -27.74
CA VAL A 94 20.13 14.42 -28.30
C VAL A 94 19.21 14.72 -27.14
N LEU A 95 18.90 16.00 -26.89
CA LEU A 95 17.96 16.36 -25.84
C LEU A 95 16.53 16.06 -26.28
N THR A 96 15.80 15.32 -25.45
CA THR A 96 14.39 14.98 -25.67
C THR A 96 13.50 15.67 -24.63
N ARG A 97 12.18 15.62 -24.85
CA ARG A 97 11.22 16.23 -23.93
C ARG A 97 11.43 15.69 -22.51
N PRO A 98 11.34 16.54 -21.46
CA PRO A 98 11.41 16.06 -20.09
C PRO A 98 10.34 15.01 -19.86
N GLN A 99 10.76 13.83 -19.42
CA GLN A 99 9.84 12.80 -18.98
C GLN A 99 9.22 13.27 -17.67
N ALA A 100 7.90 13.34 -17.58
CA ALA A 100 7.22 13.61 -16.32
C ALA A 100 7.72 12.59 -15.29
N ALA A 101 8.20 13.07 -14.14
CA ALA A 101 8.52 12.18 -13.04
C ALA A 101 7.28 11.34 -12.76
N GLN A 102 7.35 10.03 -12.99
CA GLN A 102 6.30 9.12 -12.56
C GLN A 102 6.20 9.29 -11.05
N GLN A 103 5.12 9.95 -10.60
CA GLN A 103 4.78 9.98 -9.19
C GLN A 103 4.74 8.52 -8.75
N ALA A 104 5.59 8.17 -7.79
CA ALA A 104 5.60 6.82 -7.24
C ALA A 104 4.16 6.46 -6.87
N PRO A 105 3.67 5.27 -7.24
CA PRO A 105 2.29 4.91 -6.97
C PRO A 105 2.04 5.07 -5.47
N VAL A 106 1.12 5.98 -5.12
CA VAL A 106 0.68 6.16 -3.73
C VAL A 106 0.13 4.81 -3.31
N ARG A 107 0.80 4.14 -2.38
CA ARG A 107 0.31 2.89 -1.79
C ARG A 107 -1.03 3.21 -1.12
N LYS A 108 -2.13 2.86 -1.79
CA LYS A 108 -3.48 2.97 -1.23
C LYS A 108 -3.52 2.11 0.04
N ARG A 109 -4.21 2.58 1.08
CA ARG A 109 -4.44 1.81 2.31
C ARG A 109 -5.88 1.31 2.36
N SER A 110 -6.10 0.14 2.95
CA SER A 110 -7.43 -0.37 3.24
C SER A 110 -8.06 0.41 4.41
N ALA A 111 -9.34 0.13 4.71
CA ALA A 111 -10.01 0.71 5.87
C ALA A 111 -9.42 0.22 7.21
N SER A 112 -8.79 -0.96 7.27
CA SER A 112 -8.02 -1.41 8.45
C SER A 112 -6.63 -0.77 8.54
N GLY A 113 -6.17 -0.11 7.48
CA GLY A 113 -4.86 0.56 7.42
C GLY A 113 -3.74 -0.26 6.77
N SER A 114 -4.02 -1.49 6.33
CA SER A 114 -3.10 -2.33 5.57
C SER A 114 -2.82 -1.79 4.16
N VAL A 115 -1.85 -2.36 3.44
CA VAL A 115 -1.65 -2.04 2.01
C VAL A 115 -2.83 -2.57 1.19
N TYR A 116 -3.52 -1.67 0.51
CA TYR A 116 -4.63 -2.04 -0.35
C TYR A 116 -4.13 -2.76 -1.60
N VAL A 117 -4.74 -3.91 -1.88
CA VAL A 117 -4.46 -4.73 -3.07
C VAL A 117 -5.64 -4.58 -4.03
N GLU A 118 -5.41 -3.87 -5.13
CA GLU A 118 -6.43 -3.65 -6.17
C GLU A 118 -6.67 -4.95 -6.95
N GLY A 119 -7.94 -5.32 -7.14
CA GLY A 119 -8.30 -6.54 -7.88
C GLY A 119 -7.96 -7.85 -7.16
N ALA A 120 -7.76 -7.83 -5.84
CA ALA A 120 -7.59 -9.06 -5.06
C ALA A 120 -8.79 -10.01 -5.28
N LYS A 121 -8.53 -11.15 -5.93
CA LYS A 121 -9.54 -12.21 -6.06
C LYS A 121 -9.79 -12.80 -4.67
N ALA A 122 -11.06 -13.03 -4.33
CA ALA A 122 -11.40 -13.76 -3.12
C ALA A 122 -10.67 -15.11 -3.13
N ARG A 123 -9.87 -15.37 -2.10
CA ARG A 123 -9.25 -16.69 -1.92
C ARG A 123 -10.34 -17.70 -1.54
N THR A 124 -10.08 -18.98 -1.81
CA THR A 124 -10.87 -20.05 -1.20
C THR A 124 -10.87 -19.84 0.31
N ALA A 125 -12.06 -19.86 0.92
CA ALA A 125 -12.18 -19.68 2.35
C ALA A 125 -11.28 -20.71 3.07
N ARG A 126 -10.42 -20.23 3.98
CA ARG A 126 -9.64 -21.07 4.91
C ARG A 126 -10.62 -21.87 5.76
N ALA A 127 -10.14 -22.86 6.53
CA ALA A 127 -11.01 -23.54 7.49
C ALA A 127 -11.29 -22.67 8.72
N SER A 128 -10.37 -21.77 9.07
CA SER A 128 -10.49 -20.86 10.22
C SER A 128 -11.60 -19.82 10.08
N ARG A 129 -12.21 -19.42 11.19
CA ARG A 129 -13.36 -18.51 11.25
C ARG A 129 -13.24 -17.48 12.36
N ILE A 130 -13.90 -16.34 12.17
CA ILE A 130 -14.21 -15.40 13.24
C ILE A 130 -15.72 -15.43 13.47
N TRP A 131 -16.15 -15.59 14.71
CA TRP A 131 -17.54 -15.50 15.12
C TRP A 131 -17.79 -14.22 15.90
N VAL A 132 -18.90 -13.56 15.63
CA VAL A 132 -19.32 -12.33 16.31
C VAL A 132 -20.75 -12.46 16.80
N GLU A 133 -21.09 -11.84 17.93
CA GLU A 133 -22.39 -11.99 18.58
C GLU A 133 -23.56 -11.38 17.79
N GLY A 134 -23.38 -10.19 17.22
CA GLY A 134 -24.45 -9.44 16.57
C GLY A 134 -24.28 -9.25 15.06
N THR A 135 -25.39 -8.94 14.38
CA THR A 135 -25.38 -8.52 12.96
C THR A 135 -24.62 -7.21 12.81
N HIS A 136 -24.75 -6.29 13.76
CA HIS A 136 -24.08 -5.00 13.72
C HIS A 136 -22.55 -5.16 13.84
N ASP A 137 -22.07 -6.09 14.67
CA ASP A 137 -20.67 -6.47 14.77
C ASP A 137 -20.15 -6.99 13.44
N ALA A 138 -20.87 -7.94 12.84
CA ALA A 138 -20.51 -8.50 11.55
C ALA A 138 -20.44 -7.41 10.47
N GLU A 139 -21.41 -6.50 10.44
CA GLU A 139 -21.44 -5.38 9.50
C GLU A 139 -20.30 -4.38 9.72
N LEU A 140 -19.95 -4.06 10.97
CA LEU A 140 -18.82 -3.19 11.28
C LEU A 140 -17.50 -3.85 10.90
N VAL A 141 -17.32 -5.12 11.26
CA VAL A 141 -16.13 -5.91 10.92
C VAL A 141 -15.98 -5.99 9.40
N GLN A 142 -17.05 -6.33 8.69
CA GLN A 142 -17.06 -6.40 7.23
C GLN A 142 -16.75 -5.05 6.59
N LYS A 143 -17.22 -3.94 7.17
CA LYS A 143 -16.99 -2.60 6.63
C LYS A 143 -15.52 -2.16 6.74
N VAL A 144 -14.87 -2.45 7.86
CA VAL A 144 -13.52 -1.93 8.15
C VAL A 144 -12.43 -2.95 7.79
N TRP A 145 -12.62 -4.23 8.09
CA TRP A 145 -11.62 -5.29 7.88
C TRP A 145 -11.97 -6.27 6.76
N GLY A 146 -13.16 -6.16 6.17
CA GLY A 146 -13.64 -7.12 5.16
C GLY A 146 -12.81 -7.16 3.87
N HIS A 147 -11.97 -6.17 3.60
CA HIS A 147 -10.97 -6.24 2.52
C HIS A 147 -9.86 -7.25 2.85
N ASP A 148 -9.25 -7.08 4.02
CA ASP A 148 -8.12 -7.89 4.50
C ASP A 148 -8.55 -9.33 4.77
N LEU A 149 -9.70 -9.51 5.41
CA LEU A 149 -10.28 -10.83 5.67
C LEU A 149 -10.50 -11.62 4.36
N ARG A 150 -10.90 -10.96 3.27
CA ARG A 150 -11.06 -11.60 1.96
C ARG A 150 -9.73 -11.98 1.32
N ILE A 151 -8.68 -11.17 1.52
CA ILE A 151 -7.31 -11.51 1.08
C ILE A 151 -6.81 -12.73 1.85
N GLU A 152 -7.10 -12.79 3.14
CA GLU A 152 -6.71 -13.92 4.00
C GLU A 152 -7.60 -15.15 3.84
N GLY A 153 -8.76 -15.02 3.18
CA GLY A 153 -9.74 -16.10 3.07
C GLY A 153 -10.41 -16.43 4.41
N ILE A 154 -10.44 -15.49 5.35
CA ILE A 154 -11.11 -15.63 6.64
C ILE A 154 -12.56 -15.16 6.50
N VAL A 155 -13.48 -15.96 7.01
CA VAL A 155 -14.91 -15.66 7.02
C VAL A 155 -15.34 -15.24 8.42
N VAL A 156 -16.15 -14.20 8.48
CA VAL A 156 -16.83 -13.74 9.70
C VAL A 156 -18.26 -14.26 9.67
N GLU A 157 -18.68 -14.95 10.72
CA GLU A 157 -20.03 -15.50 10.86
C GLU A 157 -20.69 -14.90 12.10
N GLN A 158 -21.99 -14.60 11.99
CA GLN A 158 -22.79 -14.17 13.12
C GLN A 158 -23.23 -15.38 13.96
N LEU A 159 -23.15 -15.24 15.28
CA LEU A 159 -23.77 -16.15 16.24
C LEU A 159 -25.22 -15.74 16.48
N GLU A 160 -26.15 -16.69 16.36
CA GLU A 160 -27.53 -16.47 16.81
C GLU A 160 -27.59 -16.72 18.33
N GLY A 161 -27.05 -15.77 19.10
CA GLY A 161 -26.96 -15.83 20.56
C GLY A 161 -25.85 -16.76 21.09
N ALA A 162 -25.22 -16.37 22.20
CA ALA A 162 -24.11 -17.09 22.82
C ALA A 162 -24.53 -18.33 23.64
N ASP A 163 -25.83 -18.59 23.79
CA ASP A 163 -26.36 -19.62 24.70
C ASP A 163 -25.99 -21.06 24.30
N ASN A 164 -25.70 -21.29 23.01
CA ASN A 164 -25.24 -22.59 22.50
C ASN A 164 -23.78 -22.54 22.00
N LEU A 165 -22.97 -21.59 22.50
CA LEU A 165 -21.62 -21.39 21.97
C LEU A 165 -20.75 -22.64 22.12
N ALA A 166 -20.80 -23.33 23.27
CA ALA A 166 -20.02 -24.53 23.50
C ALA A 166 -20.36 -25.67 22.53
N GLU A 167 -21.64 -25.89 22.25
CA GLU A 167 -22.10 -26.91 21.29
C GLU A 167 -21.61 -26.58 19.87
N ARG A 168 -21.77 -25.33 19.44
CA ARG A 168 -21.30 -24.88 18.12
C ARG A 168 -19.79 -25.02 17.98
N VAL A 169 -19.03 -24.67 19.03
CA VAL A 169 -17.57 -24.87 19.02
C VAL A 169 -17.23 -26.35 18.91
N ALA A 170 -17.93 -27.23 19.62
CA ALA A 170 -17.71 -28.68 19.51
C ALA A 170 -17.99 -29.19 18.08
N GLU A 171 -19.09 -28.75 17.46
CA GLU A 171 -19.44 -29.10 16.07
C GLU A 171 -18.41 -28.54 15.06
N PHE A 172 -17.91 -27.33 15.31
CA PHE A 172 -16.88 -26.73 14.48
C PHE A 172 -15.55 -27.51 14.53
N GLY A 173 -15.28 -28.27 15.60
CA GLY A 173 -14.06 -29.06 15.73
C GLY A 173 -12.77 -28.27 15.51
N PRO A 174 -12.43 -27.30 16.39
CA PRO A 174 -11.21 -26.51 16.30
C PRO A 174 -9.96 -27.38 16.27
N SER A 175 -9.03 -27.04 15.40
CA SER A 175 -7.74 -27.73 15.25
C SER A 175 -6.66 -26.75 14.81
N PRO A 176 -5.37 -27.14 14.80
CA PRO A 176 -4.29 -26.23 14.42
C PRO A 176 -4.47 -25.57 13.05
N GLY A 177 -5.19 -26.22 12.12
CA GLY A 177 -5.46 -25.71 10.76
C GLY A 177 -6.86 -25.14 10.57
N ARG A 178 -7.66 -25.16 11.64
CA ARG A 178 -9.06 -24.75 11.67
C ARG A 178 -9.31 -24.00 12.99
N ARG A 179 -8.74 -22.80 13.07
CA ARG A 179 -8.80 -21.97 14.28
C ARG A 179 -10.09 -21.17 14.33
N LEU A 180 -10.52 -20.85 15.54
CA LEU A 180 -11.75 -20.10 15.77
C LEU A 180 -11.47 -18.90 16.68
N GLY A 181 -11.67 -17.71 16.14
CA GLY A 181 -11.75 -16.48 16.93
C GLY A 181 -13.20 -16.17 17.27
N ILE A 182 -13.50 -15.79 18.51
CA ILE A 182 -14.84 -15.43 18.94
C ILE A 182 -14.77 -14.04 19.58
N LEU A 183 -15.59 -13.11 19.10
CA LEU A 183 -15.80 -11.79 19.68
C LEU A 183 -17.19 -11.76 20.35
N VAL A 184 -17.21 -11.46 21.65
CA VAL A 184 -18.45 -11.30 22.42
C VAL A 184 -18.56 -9.89 23.02
N ASP A 185 -19.79 -9.43 23.19
CA ASP A 185 -20.08 -8.13 23.78
C ASP A 185 -19.93 -8.19 25.29
N HIS A 186 -19.71 -7.05 25.95
CA HIS A 186 -19.70 -6.91 27.41
C HIS A 186 -18.90 -7.98 28.18
N LEU A 187 -17.73 -8.38 27.69
CA LEU A 187 -16.93 -9.42 28.37
C LEU A 187 -16.23 -8.85 29.61
N VAL A 188 -16.91 -8.97 30.77
CA VAL A 188 -16.43 -8.47 32.05
C VAL A 188 -16.42 -9.60 33.07
N LYS A 189 -15.45 -9.58 34.00
CA LYS A 189 -15.31 -10.63 35.02
C LYS A 189 -16.62 -10.82 35.80
N GLY A 190 -17.12 -12.07 35.81
CA GLY A 190 -18.33 -12.45 36.52
C GLY A 190 -19.63 -12.30 35.72
N SER A 191 -19.56 -11.76 34.50
CA SER A 191 -20.69 -11.71 33.57
C SER A 191 -21.07 -13.10 33.05
N LYS A 192 -22.23 -13.19 32.38
CA LYS A 192 -22.67 -14.43 31.73
C LYS A 192 -21.68 -14.86 30.64
N GLU A 193 -21.22 -13.89 29.86
CA GLU A 193 -20.27 -14.05 28.75
C GLU A 193 -18.93 -14.58 29.25
N SER A 194 -18.46 -14.13 30.44
CA SER A 194 -17.24 -14.66 31.04
C SER A 194 -17.34 -16.13 31.46
N ARG A 195 -18.54 -16.62 31.81
CA ARG A 195 -18.78 -18.03 32.12
C ARG A 195 -18.83 -18.86 30.84
N ILE A 196 -19.56 -18.38 29.83
CA ILE A 196 -19.62 -19.03 28.51
C ILE A 196 -18.22 -19.15 27.90
N ALA A 197 -17.39 -18.10 27.98
CA ALA A 197 -16.01 -18.16 27.51
C ALA A 197 -15.19 -19.24 28.23
N ALA A 198 -15.34 -19.37 29.55
CA ALA A 198 -14.65 -20.41 30.32
C ALA A 198 -15.11 -21.83 29.93
N GLU A 199 -16.41 -22.02 29.69
CA GLU A 199 -16.97 -23.29 29.22
C GLU A 199 -16.42 -23.68 27.84
N VAL A 200 -16.37 -22.73 26.89
CA VAL A 200 -15.77 -22.93 25.57
C VAL A 200 -14.30 -23.35 25.68
N MET A 201 -13.53 -22.66 26.52
CA MET A 201 -12.10 -22.95 26.68
C MET A 201 -11.83 -24.29 27.38
N ALA A 202 -12.82 -24.86 28.08
CA ALA A 202 -12.75 -26.19 28.67
C ALA A 202 -13.01 -27.33 27.67
N LEU A 203 -13.49 -27.02 26.45
CA LEU A 203 -13.77 -28.04 25.44
C LEU A 203 -12.49 -28.71 24.93
N PRO A 204 -12.55 -30.01 24.59
CA PRO A 204 -11.46 -30.68 23.89
C PRO A 204 -11.08 -29.97 22.60
N GLY A 205 -9.79 -29.76 22.37
CA GLY A 205 -9.28 -29.09 21.17
C GLY A 205 -9.38 -27.56 21.19
N ALA A 206 -10.03 -26.93 22.18
CA ALA A 206 -10.11 -25.47 22.27
C ALA A 206 -8.75 -24.83 22.57
N ARG A 207 -7.97 -25.43 23.49
CA ARG A 207 -6.67 -24.89 23.91
C ARG A 207 -5.73 -24.74 22.70
N GLY A 208 -5.37 -23.49 22.40
CA GLY A 208 -4.48 -23.13 21.29
C GLY A 208 -5.14 -23.02 19.92
N ASN A 209 -6.41 -23.44 19.78
CA ASN A 209 -7.16 -23.38 18.51
C ASN A 209 -8.40 -22.49 18.59
N VAL A 210 -8.82 -22.10 19.80
CA VAL A 210 -9.89 -21.14 20.05
C VAL A 210 -9.35 -19.97 20.86
N THR A 211 -9.77 -18.75 20.51
CA THR A 211 -9.62 -17.58 21.38
C THR A 211 -10.96 -16.87 21.52
N VAL A 212 -11.31 -16.50 22.75
CA VAL A 212 -12.52 -15.73 23.05
C VAL A 212 -12.10 -14.38 23.58
N LEU A 213 -12.40 -13.34 22.80
CA LEU A 213 -12.16 -11.96 23.16
C LEU A 213 -13.50 -11.25 23.30
N GLY A 214 -13.48 -10.11 23.97
CA GLY A 214 -14.65 -9.25 24.00
C GLY A 214 -14.28 -7.80 24.25
N HIS A 215 -15.29 -6.95 24.19
CA HIS A 215 -15.16 -5.52 24.37
C HIS A 215 -16.00 -5.02 25.56
N PRO A 216 -15.64 -3.87 26.15
CA PRO A 216 -16.33 -3.37 27.34
C PRO A 216 -17.71 -2.78 27.05
N TYR A 217 -18.08 -2.62 25.79
CA TYR A 217 -19.35 -2.03 25.39
C TYR A 217 -20.52 -2.98 25.61
N VAL A 218 -21.67 -2.41 25.95
CA VAL A 218 -22.94 -3.13 26.02
C VAL A 218 -23.42 -3.49 24.61
N ASP A 219 -23.08 -2.64 23.63
CA ASP A 219 -23.34 -2.88 22.22
C ASP A 219 -22.28 -2.19 21.35
N VAL A 220 -21.94 -2.79 20.22
CA VAL A 220 -20.96 -2.31 19.25
C VAL A 220 -21.17 -0.87 18.78
N TRP A 221 -22.39 -0.33 18.87
CA TRP A 221 -22.66 1.08 18.55
C TRP A 221 -21.74 2.02 19.33
N GLN A 222 -21.51 1.72 20.62
CA GLN A 222 -20.68 2.52 21.51
C GLN A 222 -19.18 2.44 21.18
N ALA A 223 -18.78 1.45 20.37
CA ALA A 223 -17.41 1.32 19.90
C ALA A 223 -17.09 2.25 18.72
N VAL A 224 -18.09 2.85 18.07
CA VAL A 224 -17.85 3.91 17.08
C VAL A 224 -17.53 5.20 17.84
N LYS A 225 -16.48 5.92 17.43
CA LYS A 225 -16.07 7.16 18.12
C LYS A 225 -17.22 8.17 18.12
N PRO A 226 -17.59 8.77 19.27
CA PRO A 226 -18.72 9.70 19.37
C PRO A 226 -18.68 10.85 18.35
N ALA A 227 -17.48 11.37 18.07
CA ALA A 227 -17.27 12.45 17.11
C ALA A 227 -17.77 12.13 15.69
N ARG A 228 -17.85 10.84 15.31
CA ARG A 228 -18.35 10.41 13.99
C ARG A 228 -19.83 10.66 13.79
N VAL A 229 -20.58 10.71 14.89
CA VAL A 229 -22.02 10.98 14.92
C VAL A 229 -22.33 12.36 15.52
N GLY A 230 -21.33 13.25 15.60
CA GLY A 230 -21.49 14.62 16.08
C GLY A 230 -21.60 14.73 17.61
N LEU A 231 -21.19 13.70 18.35
CA LEU A 231 -21.24 13.67 19.81
C LEU A 231 -19.87 13.92 20.42
N ARG A 232 -19.85 14.46 21.65
CA ARG A 232 -18.63 14.50 22.47
C ARG A 232 -18.40 13.17 23.18
N GLU A 233 -19.48 12.57 23.67
CA GLU A 233 -19.53 11.27 24.33
C GLU A 233 -20.87 10.59 24.01
N TRP A 234 -20.93 9.27 24.12
CA TRP A 234 -22.19 8.55 23.97
C TRP A 234 -23.11 8.86 25.16
N PRO A 235 -24.44 8.99 24.94
CA PRO A 235 -25.39 9.19 26.03
C PRO A 235 -25.35 8.01 27.01
N HIS A 236 -25.49 8.34 28.30
CA HIS A 236 -25.66 7.32 29.32
C HIS A 236 -27.08 6.76 29.29
N ILE A 237 -27.20 5.45 29.03
CA ILE A 237 -28.48 4.75 29.03
C ILE A 237 -28.65 3.99 30.35
N PRO A 238 -29.71 4.28 31.14
CA PRO A 238 -29.94 3.59 32.40
C PRO A 238 -30.09 2.08 32.25
N LYS A 239 -29.58 1.34 33.23
CA LYS A 239 -29.74 -0.12 33.30
C LYS A 239 -31.23 -0.49 33.24
N GLY A 240 -31.54 -1.58 32.53
CA GLY A 240 -32.90 -2.05 32.30
C GLY A 240 -33.59 -1.42 31.09
N THR A 241 -32.97 -0.42 30.45
CA THR A 241 -33.40 0.08 29.15
C THR A 241 -32.61 -0.64 28.05
N ASP A 242 -33.28 -1.03 26.97
CA ASP A 242 -32.58 -1.54 25.78
C ASP A 242 -31.61 -0.47 25.27
N ILE A 243 -30.34 -0.87 25.09
CA ILE A 243 -29.27 0.07 24.76
C ILE A 243 -29.47 0.74 23.40
N LYS A 244 -30.03 0.04 22.41
CA LYS A 244 -30.26 0.57 21.06
C LYS A 244 -31.42 1.56 21.08
N VAL A 245 -32.55 1.16 21.66
CA VAL A 245 -33.72 2.03 21.82
C VAL A 245 -33.37 3.28 22.63
N GLY A 246 -32.71 3.11 23.77
CA GLY A 246 -32.30 4.21 24.64
C GLY A 246 -31.34 5.17 23.94
N THR A 247 -30.36 4.64 23.19
CA THR A 247 -29.42 5.46 22.42
C THR A 247 -30.16 6.30 21.37
N LEU A 248 -31.05 5.69 20.59
CA LEU A 248 -31.81 6.43 19.58
C LEU A 248 -32.73 7.48 20.19
N ALA A 249 -33.42 7.15 21.29
CA ALA A 249 -34.26 8.09 22.02
C ALA A 249 -33.45 9.31 22.52
N ALA A 250 -32.27 9.06 23.10
CA ALA A 250 -31.38 10.13 23.56
C ALA A 250 -30.84 11.00 22.41
N LEU A 251 -30.68 10.44 21.21
CA LEU A 251 -30.27 11.16 20.01
C LEU A 251 -31.44 11.86 19.29
N GLY A 252 -32.68 11.71 19.77
CA GLY A 252 -33.88 12.23 19.13
C GLY A 252 -34.19 11.57 17.79
N TRP A 253 -33.79 10.30 17.60
CA TRP A 253 -34.02 9.52 16.39
C TRP A 253 -35.22 8.57 16.56
N PRO A 254 -35.84 8.11 15.46
CA PRO A 254 -36.85 7.05 15.51
C PRO A 254 -36.33 5.81 16.25
N HIS A 255 -37.19 5.16 17.04
CA HIS A 255 -36.81 4.07 17.95
C HIS A 255 -37.98 3.15 18.34
N GLN A 256 -39.06 3.14 17.56
CA GLN A 256 -40.30 2.43 17.91
C GLN A 256 -40.22 0.94 17.59
N ASP A 257 -39.47 0.55 16.56
CA ASP A 257 -39.41 -0.83 16.09
C ASP A 257 -38.02 -1.25 15.57
N LYS A 258 -37.93 -2.49 15.09
CA LYS A 258 -36.68 -3.04 14.53
C LYS A 258 -36.20 -2.31 13.28
N ALA A 259 -37.11 -1.73 12.48
CA ALA A 259 -36.73 -0.99 11.29
C ALA A 259 -36.04 0.32 11.68
N ASP A 260 -36.56 1.01 12.69
CA ASP A 260 -35.92 2.18 13.30
C ASP A 260 -34.53 1.85 13.84
N ILE A 261 -34.37 0.73 14.55
CA ILE A 261 -33.04 0.27 15.02
C ILE A 261 -32.08 0.08 13.84
N GLY A 262 -32.53 -0.61 12.78
CA GLY A 262 -31.71 -0.83 11.59
C GLY A 262 -31.34 0.46 10.86
N LEU A 263 -32.24 1.44 10.77
CA LEU A 263 -31.96 2.75 10.19
C LEU A 263 -30.96 3.55 11.04
N GLY A 264 -31.12 3.51 12.36
CA GLY A 264 -30.19 4.09 13.32
C GLY A 264 -28.78 3.52 13.14
N TRP A 265 -28.67 2.20 13.08
CA TRP A 265 -27.39 1.54 12.84
C TRP A 265 -26.79 1.91 11.49
N LYS A 266 -27.56 1.84 10.40
CA LYS A 266 -27.09 2.25 9.06
C LYS A 266 -26.55 3.67 9.05
N ARG A 267 -27.23 4.58 9.76
CA ARG A 267 -26.78 5.97 9.92
C ARG A 267 -25.43 6.03 10.64
N ILE A 268 -25.27 5.34 11.77
CA ILE A 268 -24.00 5.28 12.51
C ILE A 268 -22.90 4.67 11.63
N LEU A 269 -23.14 3.48 11.09
CA LEU A 269 -22.19 2.74 10.27
C LEU A 269 -21.72 3.55 9.06
N SER A 270 -22.61 4.33 8.43
CA SER A 270 -22.25 5.19 7.28
C SER A 270 -21.12 6.19 7.59
N THR A 271 -20.98 6.60 8.86
CA THR A 271 -19.96 7.56 9.31
C THR A 271 -18.59 6.94 9.53
N VAL A 272 -18.50 5.61 9.66
CA VAL A 272 -17.23 4.88 9.83
C VAL A 272 -16.53 4.76 8.47
N ARG A 273 -15.27 5.18 8.38
CA ARG A 273 -14.48 5.11 7.14
C ARG A 273 -13.27 4.18 7.26
N SER A 274 -12.70 4.09 8.45
CA SER A 274 -11.54 3.25 8.73
C SER A 274 -11.52 2.85 10.21
N TYR A 275 -10.60 1.98 10.58
CA TYR A 275 -10.34 1.57 11.96
C TYR A 275 -10.13 2.76 12.91
N ALA A 276 -9.62 3.89 12.39
CA ALA A 276 -9.40 5.10 13.17
C ALA A 276 -10.69 5.77 13.66
N ASP A 277 -11.84 5.44 13.08
CA ASP A 277 -13.17 5.91 13.49
C ASP A 277 -13.81 4.98 14.55
N VAL A 278 -13.12 3.90 14.94
CA VAL A 278 -13.53 2.92 15.96
C VAL A 278 -12.63 3.05 17.20
N GLU A 279 -13.17 2.73 18.37
CA GLU A 279 -12.44 2.76 19.63
C GLU A 279 -11.33 1.69 19.67
N PRO A 280 -10.11 2.03 20.14
CA PRO A 280 -8.97 1.10 20.18
C PRO A 280 -9.24 -0.20 20.95
N THR A 281 -10.11 -0.14 21.96
CA THR A 281 -10.54 -1.28 22.78
C THR A 281 -11.30 -2.33 21.97
N LEU A 282 -11.99 -1.95 20.89
CA LEU A 282 -12.60 -2.89 19.95
C LEU A 282 -11.64 -3.23 18.81
N SER A 283 -11.05 -2.21 18.17
CA SER A 283 -10.20 -2.45 16.98
C SER A 283 -9.02 -3.37 17.32
N GLY A 284 -8.38 -3.18 18.47
CA GLY A 284 -7.27 -4.04 18.90
C GLY A 284 -7.69 -5.50 19.13
N ARG A 285 -8.93 -5.75 19.58
CA ARG A 285 -9.44 -7.12 19.74
C ARG A 285 -9.71 -7.78 18.39
N ILE A 286 -10.21 -7.02 17.42
CA ILE A 286 -10.40 -7.54 16.07
C ILE A 286 -9.05 -7.89 15.43
N GLU A 287 -8.03 -7.04 15.57
CA GLU A 287 -6.68 -7.36 15.08
C GLU A 287 -6.12 -8.62 15.77
N GLU A 288 -6.27 -8.73 17.10
CA GLU A 288 -5.84 -9.91 17.86
C GLU A 288 -6.54 -11.20 17.38
N LEU A 289 -7.83 -11.13 17.01
CA LEU A 289 -8.56 -12.25 16.41
C LEU A 289 -8.03 -12.60 15.02
N ILE A 290 -7.80 -11.59 14.18
CA ILE A 290 -7.28 -11.76 12.82
C ILE A 290 -5.91 -12.42 12.88
N ASP A 291 -4.99 -11.90 13.68
CA ASP A 291 -3.67 -12.48 13.89
C ASP A 291 -3.78 -13.93 14.33
N PHE A 292 -4.66 -14.25 15.30
CA PHE A 292 -4.84 -15.59 15.81
C PHE A 292 -5.31 -16.61 14.75
N VAL A 293 -6.24 -16.23 13.88
CA VAL A 293 -6.84 -17.13 12.88
C VAL A 293 -6.06 -17.21 11.58
N THR A 294 -5.16 -16.24 11.33
CA THR A 294 -4.37 -16.15 10.11
C THR A 294 -2.98 -16.78 10.20
N VAL A 295 -2.49 -17.09 11.42
CA VAL A 295 -1.18 -17.74 11.64
C VAL A 295 -0.98 -18.90 10.67
N GLU A 296 0.00 -18.76 9.78
CA GLU A 296 0.37 -19.83 8.86
C GLU A 296 0.98 -20.99 9.65
N GLN A 297 0.54 -22.21 9.33
CA GLN A 297 1.27 -23.38 9.76
C GLN A 297 2.62 -23.38 9.05
N GLY A 298 3.70 -23.42 9.83
CA GLY A 298 5.02 -23.77 9.30
C GLY A 298 5.04 -25.18 8.72
#